data_AF-A0A4Z0E387-F1
#
_entry.id   AF-A0A4Z0E387-F1
#
_cell.length_a   1.000
_cell.length_b   1.000
_cell.length_c   1.000
_cell.angle_alpha   90.00
_cell.angle_beta   90.00
_cell.angle_gamma   90.00
#
_symmetry.space_group_name_H-M   'P 1'
#
loop_
_entity.id
_entity.type
_entity.pdbx_description
1 polymer ?
#
loop_
_entity_poly.entity_id
_entity_poly.type
_entity_poly.pdbx_seq_one_letter_code
_entity_poly.pdbx_strand_id
1 'polypeptide(L)'
;MQLRQESVRAAAKRYGVSPTTIQKWRDRETTADAAMGPKEPRSTTLTPEEEAIVVAFRRHTLLPLDDCLYGLQPTIPHLTRSSLHRCLQRHGISRLPAIEGDKPEKKRFTSYPIGYFHIDIAQVSTEEGKLSLFVAIDRTSKFAFVRLVESA
;
A
#
# COMPACT_ATOMS: atom_id res chain seq x y z
N MET A 1 25.66 -32.74 -40.14
CA MET A 1 26.25 -33.30 -38.90
C MET A 1 25.14 -33.52 -37.88
N GLN A 2 24.69 -34.76 -37.71
CA GLN A 2 23.76 -35.11 -36.62
C GLN A 2 24.58 -35.16 -35.33
N LEU A 3 24.58 -34.08 -34.54
CA LEU A 3 25.18 -34.09 -33.20
C LEU A 3 24.42 -35.13 -32.38
N ARG A 4 25.09 -36.25 -32.05
CA ARG A 4 24.51 -37.27 -31.17
C ARG A 4 24.15 -36.59 -29.85
N GLN A 5 22.86 -36.47 -29.57
CA GLN A 5 22.41 -35.93 -28.29
C GLN A 5 22.97 -36.81 -27.17
N GLU A 6 23.71 -36.20 -26.26
CA GLU A 6 24.24 -36.89 -25.08
C GLU A 6 23.09 -37.53 -24.28
N SER A 7 23.36 -38.65 -23.60
CA SER A 7 22.32 -39.29 -22.78
C SER A 7 21.91 -38.38 -21.62
N VAL A 8 20.65 -38.47 -21.18
CA VAL A 8 20.11 -37.70 -20.05
C VAL A 8 20.99 -37.88 -18.79
N ARG A 9 21.51 -39.08 -18.56
CA ARG A 9 22.39 -39.38 -17.41
C ARG A 9 23.77 -38.71 -17.53
N ALA A 10 24.35 -38.66 -18.73
CA ALA A 10 25.62 -37.98 -18.95
C ALA A 10 25.48 -36.47 -18.74
N ALA A 11 24.41 -35.88 -19.30
CA ALA A 11 24.06 -34.47 -19.08
C ALA A 11 23.82 -34.17 -17.59
N ALA A 12 23.04 -34.99 -16.89
CA ALA A 12 22.76 -34.83 -15.46
C ALA A 12 24.03 -34.83 -14.62
N LYS A 13 24.97 -35.74 -14.91
CA LYS A 13 26.28 -35.80 -14.23
C LYS A 13 27.15 -34.58 -14.54
N ARG A 14 27.16 -34.11 -15.79
CA ARG A 14 27.95 -32.94 -16.22
C ARG A 14 27.47 -31.65 -15.56
N TYR A 15 26.16 -31.46 -15.49
CA TYR A 15 25.54 -30.24 -14.95
C TYR A 15 25.24 -30.33 -13.44
N GLY A 16 25.47 -31.47 -12.80
CA GLY A 16 25.23 -31.64 -11.36
C GLY A 16 23.76 -31.55 -10.95
N VAL A 17 22.84 -31.93 -11.85
CA VAL A 17 21.38 -31.84 -11.64
C VAL A 17 20.72 -33.21 -11.72
N SER A 18 19.45 -33.31 -11.32
CA SER A 18 18.71 -34.56 -11.46
C SER A 18 18.43 -34.90 -12.94
N PRO A 19 18.37 -36.20 -13.31
CA PRO A 19 17.92 -36.61 -14.65
C PRO A 19 16.55 -36.07 -15.05
N THR A 20 15.63 -35.91 -14.09
CA THR A 20 14.30 -35.32 -14.29
C THR A 20 14.36 -33.83 -14.66
N THR A 21 15.38 -33.11 -14.18
CA THR A 21 15.62 -31.71 -14.55
C THR A 21 16.07 -31.60 -16.00
N ILE A 22 16.98 -32.47 -16.44
CA ILE A 22 17.42 -32.54 -17.84
C ILE A 22 16.27 -32.90 -18.78
N GLN A 23 15.42 -33.86 -18.40
CA GLN A 23 14.20 -34.20 -19.17
C GLN A 23 13.30 -32.97 -19.28
N LYS A 24 12.96 -32.35 -18.16
CA LYS A 24 12.15 -31.13 -18.11
C LYS A 24 12.73 -29.99 -18.98
N TRP A 25 14.05 -29.84 -19.04
CA TRP A 25 14.69 -28.84 -19.89
C TRP A 25 14.61 -29.16 -21.38
N ARG A 26 14.70 -30.43 -21.77
CA ARG A 26 14.55 -30.86 -23.17
C ARG A 26 13.12 -30.74 -23.67
N ASP A 27 12.15 -30.92 -22.80
CA ASP A 27 10.72 -30.85 -23.12
C ASP A 27 10.18 -29.40 -23.12
N ARG A 28 10.98 -28.42 -22.67
CA ARG A 28 10.59 -27.01 -22.63
C ARG A 28 10.83 -26.33 -23.97
N GLU A 29 9.82 -25.64 -24.46
CA GLU A 29 9.92 -24.77 -25.65
C GLU A 29 10.58 -23.42 -25.35
N THR A 30 10.52 -22.95 -24.11
CA THR A 30 11.04 -21.65 -23.70
C THR A 30 11.92 -21.74 -22.46
N THR A 31 12.89 -20.82 -22.37
CA THR A 31 13.79 -20.68 -21.21
C THR A 31 13.29 -19.69 -20.17
N ALA A 32 12.19 -18.98 -20.45
CA ALA A 32 11.61 -18.00 -19.55
C ALA A 32 10.95 -18.69 -18.34
N ASP A 33 11.04 -18.05 -17.18
CA ASP A 33 10.32 -18.51 -16.00
C ASP A 33 8.82 -18.30 -16.18
N ALA A 34 8.06 -19.37 -15.97
CA ALA A 34 6.62 -19.27 -15.86
C ALA A 34 6.24 -18.58 -14.54
N ALA A 35 5.10 -17.87 -14.54
CA ALA A 35 4.58 -17.27 -13.33
C ALA A 35 4.44 -18.34 -12.23
N MET A 36 5.12 -18.13 -11.12
CA MET A 36 5.07 -19.02 -9.96
C MET A 36 3.85 -18.67 -9.13
N GLY A 37 2.92 -19.61 -8.98
CA GLY A 37 1.73 -19.44 -8.14
C GLY A 37 0.45 -19.99 -8.77
N PRO A 38 -0.72 -19.71 -8.15
CA PRO A 38 -2.02 -20.09 -8.69
C PRO A 38 -2.24 -19.45 -10.06
N LYS A 39 -2.85 -20.21 -11.00
CA LYS A 39 -3.24 -19.69 -12.32
C LYS A 39 -4.23 -18.52 -12.20
N GLU A 40 -5.09 -18.56 -11.18
CA GLU A 40 -6.05 -17.51 -10.86
C GLU A 40 -5.69 -16.87 -9.51
N PRO A 41 -5.22 -15.61 -9.50
CA PRO A 41 -4.87 -14.91 -8.27
C PRO A 41 -6.13 -14.49 -7.49
N ARG A 42 -6.50 -15.29 -6.50
CA ARG A 42 -7.62 -15.02 -5.57
C ARG A 42 -7.15 -14.81 -4.13
N SER A 43 -7.93 -14.10 -3.32
CA SER A 43 -7.72 -14.10 -1.87
C SER A 43 -7.98 -15.50 -1.32
N THR A 44 -7.17 -15.92 -0.35
CA THR A 44 -7.47 -17.10 0.47
C THR A 44 -8.33 -16.75 1.69
N THR A 45 -8.52 -15.45 1.95
CA THR A 45 -9.14 -14.92 3.18
C THR A 45 -10.44 -14.17 2.95
N LEU A 46 -10.72 -13.76 1.71
CA LEU A 46 -11.91 -12.98 1.35
C LEU A 46 -12.74 -13.80 0.37
N THR A 47 -14.05 -13.82 0.55
CA THR A 47 -14.96 -14.38 -0.45
C THR A 47 -15.09 -13.45 -1.66
N PRO A 48 -15.57 -13.93 -2.82
CA PRO A 48 -15.83 -13.08 -3.97
C PRO A 48 -16.77 -11.90 -3.67
N GLU A 49 -17.77 -12.11 -2.81
CA GLU A 49 -18.71 -11.09 -2.37
C GLU A 49 -18.04 -10.03 -1.49
N GLU A 50 -17.19 -10.45 -0.55
CA GLU A 50 -16.40 -9.56 0.28
C GLU A 50 -15.42 -8.73 -0.54
N GLU A 51 -14.76 -9.34 -1.53
CA GLU A 51 -13.91 -8.61 -2.48
C GLU A 51 -14.72 -7.57 -3.26
N ALA A 52 -15.91 -7.92 -3.73
CA ALA A 52 -16.79 -6.99 -4.44
C ALA A 52 -17.19 -5.79 -3.55
N ILE A 53 -17.53 -6.03 -2.28
CA ILE A 53 -17.83 -4.97 -1.30
C ILE A 53 -16.63 -4.05 -1.12
N VAL A 54 -15.44 -4.61 -0.89
CA VAL A 54 -14.18 -3.86 -0.71
C VAL A 54 -13.90 -2.97 -1.93
N VAL A 55 -14.02 -3.53 -3.14
CA VAL A 55 -13.77 -2.82 -4.41
C VAL A 55 -14.78 -1.70 -4.62
N ALA A 56 -16.07 -1.97 -4.39
CA ALA A 56 -17.13 -0.97 -4.51
C ALA A 56 -16.91 0.16 -3.50
N PHE A 57 -16.70 -0.17 -2.22
CA PHE A 57 -16.45 0.79 -1.15
C PHE A 57 -15.28 1.72 -1.49
N ARG A 58 -14.16 1.18 -1.95
CA ARG A 58 -12.99 1.97 -2.32
C ARG A 58 -13.24 2.90 -3.50
N ARG A 59 -13.99 2.45 -4.52
CA ARG A 59 -14.30 3.26 -5.70
C ARG A 59 -15.26 4.41 -5.39
N HIS A 60 -16.19 4.22 -4.46
CA HIS A 60 -17.17 5.25 -4.09
C HIS A 60 -16.64 6.25 -3.06
N THR A 61 -15.90 5.78 -2.06
CA THR A 61 -15.48 6.63 -0.94
C THR A 61 -14.14 7.34 -1.18
N LEU A 62 -13.29 6.77 -2.04
CA LEU A 62 -11.92 7.25 -2.29
C LEU A 62 -11.11 7.45 -1.00
N LEU A 63 -11.45 6.71 0.06
CA LEU A 63 -10.79 6.80 1.34
C LEU A 63 -9.38 6.18 1.30
N PRO A 64 -8.45 6.69 2.12
CA PRO A 64 -7.18 6.04 2.41
C PRO A 64 -7.34 4.58 2.86
N LEU A 65 -6.26 3.81 2.77
CA LEU A 65 -6.27 2.37 3.08
C LEU A 65 -6.80 2.08 4.51
N ASP A 66 -6.32 2.84 5.48
CA ASP A 66 -6.64 2.61 6.90
C ASP A 66 -8.07 3.04 7.24
N ASP A 67 -8.58 4.10 6.60
CA ASP A 67 -9.97 4.52 6.74
C ASP A 67 -10.94 3.52 6.07
N CYS A 68 -10.56 2.96 4.91
CA CYS A 68 -11.30 1.85 4.31
C CYS A 68 -11.33 0.62 5.22
N LEU A 69 -10.22 0.30 5.89
CA LEU A 69 -10.17 -0.81 6.84
C LEU A 69 -11.17 -0.60 7.96
N TYR A 70 -11.14 0.58 8.59
CA TYR A 70 -12.05 0.91 9.69
C TYR A 70 -13.52 0.90 9.26
N GLY A 71 -13.83 1.46 8.08
CA GLY A 71 -15.20 1.48 7.55
C GLY A 71 -15.76 0.11 7.16
N LEU A 72 -14.89 -0.84 6.78
CA LEU A 72 -15.30 -2.18 6.35
C LEU A 72 -15.27 -3.22 7.49
N GLN A 73 -14.57 -2.94 8.58
CA GLN A 73 -14.39 -3.88 9.69
C GLN A 73 -15.70 -4.34 10.36
N PRO A 74 -16.76 -3.50 10.49
CA PRO A 74 -18.05 -3.96 10.99
C PRO A 74 -18.74 -4.99 10.08
N THR A 75 -18.51 -4.92 8.78
CA THR A 75 -19.12 -5.84 7.78
C THR A 75 -18.26 -7.07 7.54
N ILE A 76 -16.92 -6.92 7.59
CA ILE A 76 -15.95 -7.98 7.35
C ILE A 76 -14.97 -8.03 8.54
N PRO A 77 -15.34 -8.68 9.65
CA PRO A 77 -14.56 -8.63 10.90
C PRO A 77 -13.15 -9.23 10.81
N HIS A 78 -12.95 -10.21 9.93
CA HIS A 78 -11.65 -10.84 9.63
C HIS A 78 -10.82 -10.07 8.61
N LEU A 79 -11.28 -8.90 8.15
CA LEU A 79 -10.51 -8.07 7.23
C LEU A 79 -9.24 -7.58 7.92
N THR A 80 -8.10 -7.88 7.33
CA THR A 80 -6.80 -7.37 7.78
C THR A 80 -6.31 -6.31 6.83
N ARG A 81 -5.46 -5.40 7.32
CA ARG A 81 -4.79 -4.41 6.48
C ARG A 81 -4.08 -5.03 5.26
N SER A 82 -3.44 -6.18 5.45
CA SER A 82 -2.70 -6.91 4.42
C SER A 82 -3.61 -7.60 3.40
N SER A 83 -4.74 -8.18 3.82
CA SER A 83 -5.71 -8.76 2.88
C SER A 83 -6.42 -7.66 2.08
N LEU A 84 -6.78 -6.56 2.73
CA LEU A 84 -7.32 -5.36 2.07
C LEU A 84 -6.36 -4.81 1.01
N HIS A 85 -5.10 -4.54 1.39
CA HIS A 85 -4.11 -4.00 0.46
C HIS A 85 -3.89 -4.92 -0.75
N ARG A 86 -3.76 -6.24 -0.55
CA ARG A 86 -3.60 -7.22 -1.63
C ARG A 86 -4.83 -7.31 -2.54
N CYS A 87 -6.04 -7.20 -1.98
CA CYS A 87 -7.28 -7.10 -2.76
C CYS A 87 -7.24 -5.86 -3.66
N LEU A 88 -7.02 -4.67 -3.08
CA LEU A 88 -6.96 -3.42 -3.86
C LEU A 88 -5.85 -3.43 -4.93
N GLN A 89 -4.71 -4.06 -4.64
CA GLN A 89 -3.61 -4.22 -5.59
C GLN A 89 -3.99 -5.11 -6.77
N ARG A 90 -4.64 -6.26 -6.52
CA ARG A 90 -5.14 -7.14 -7.60
C ARG A 90 -6.15 -6.44 -8.50
N HIS A 91 -6.98 -5.55 -7.95
CA HIS A 91 -7.95 -4.77 -8.70
C HIS A 91 -7.41 -3.45 -9.27
N GLY A 92 -6.11 -3.16 -9.11
CA GLY A 92 -5.48 -1.96 -9.67
C GLY A 92 -5.90 -0.64 -9.01
N ILE A 93 -6.55 -0.68 -7.84
CA ILE A 93 -7.12 0.49 -7.14
C ILE A 93 -6.42 0.80 -5.80
N SER A 94 -5.26 0.19 -5.56
CA SER A 94 -4.44 0.46 -4.36
C SER A 94 -4.00 1.93 -4.28
N ARG A 95 -3.71 2.54 -5.44
CA ARG A 95 -3.43 3.99 -5.51
C ARG A 95 -4.73 4.74 -5.77
N LEU A 96 -5.01 5.75 -4.94
CA LEU A 96 -6.14 6.66 -5.19
C LEU A 96 -5.89 7.43 -6.48
N PRO A 97 -6.93 7.61 -7.33
CA PRO A 97 -6.82 8.48 -8.49
C PRO A 97 -6.41 9.88 -8.05
N ALA A 98 -5.58 10.54 -8.86
CA ALA A 98 -5.36 11.96 -8.67
C ALA A 98 -6.67 12.66 -9.00
N ILE A 99 -7.44 13.04 -7.98
CA ILE A 99 -8.59 13.93 -8.17
C ILE A 99 -8.01 15.24 -8.71
N GLU A 100 -8.22 15.52 -9.99
CA GLU A 100 -7.93 16.81 -10.59
C GLU A 100 -8.90 17.81 -9.95
N GLY A 101 -8.38 18.77 -9.18
CA GLY A 101 -9.21 19.84 -8.66
C GLY A 101 -8.67 20.61 -7.47
N ASP A 102 -7.97 19.98 -6.52
CA ASP A 102 -7.67 20.71 -5.26
C ASP A 102 -6.46 20.15 -4.50
N LYS A 103 -5.34 19.94 -5.20
CA LYS A 103 -4.06 19.75 -4.51
C LYS A 103 -3.34 21.09 -4.51
N PRO A 104 -3.23 21.80 -3.38
CA PRO A 104 -2.36 22.96 -3.31
C PRO A 104 -0.98 22.54 -3.79
N GLU A 105 -0.33 23.39 -4.58
CA GLU A 105 1.02 23.13 -5.07
C GLU A 105 1.90 22.67 -3.91
N LYS A 106 2.51 21.50 -4.04
CA LYS A 106 3.44 20.98 -3.04
C LYS A 106 4.71 21.83 -3.07
N LYS A 107 4.71 22.93 -2.34
CA LYS A 107 5.89 23.76 -2.11
C LYS A 107 6.74 23.09 -1.04
N ARG A 108 8.06 23.06 -1.27
CA ARG A 108 9.00 22.71 -0.20
C ARG A 108 8.85 23.74 0.91
N PHE A 109 8.84 23.30 2.15
CA PHE A 109 8.92 24.23 3.26
C PHE A 109 10.22 25.05 3.14
N THR A 110 10.11 26.37 3.31
CA THR A 110 11.26 27.26 3.39
C THR A 110 12.18 26.80 4.51
N SER A 111 13.49 26.83 4.27
CA SER A 111 14.49 26.55 5.31
C SER A 111 14.58 27.74 6.26
N TYR A 112 14.41 27.49 7.55
CA TYR A 112 14.52 28.52 8.59
C TYR A 112 15.67 28.18 9.55
N PRO A 113 16.36 29.17 10.13
CA PRO A 113 17.29 28.93 11.22
C PRO A 113 16.53 28.46 12.48
N ILE A 114 17.22 27.74 13.37
CA ILE A 114 16.69 27.38 14.69
C ILE A 114 16.31 28.67 15.44
N GLY A 115 15.10 28.71 16.02
CA GLY A 115 14.56 29.89 16.70
C GLY A 115 13.51 30.67 15.90
N TYR A 116 13.16 30.22 14.68
CA TYR A 116 12.03 30.77 13.93
C TYR A 116 10.71 30.08 14.31
N PHE A 117 9.89 30.79 15.09
CA PHE A 117 8.59 30.29 15.55
C PHE A 117 7.46 30.71 14.60
N HIS A 118 6.68 29.72 14.16
CA HIS A 118 5.38 29.96 13.54
C HIS A 118 4.32 29.95 14.63
N ILE A 119 3.68 31.10 14.85
CA ILE A 119 2.59 31.25 15.80
C ILE A 119 1.28 31.20 15.03
N ASP A 120 0.39 30.32 15.44
CA ASP A 120 -0.95 30.15 14.89
C ASP A 120 -2.00 30.20 16.01
N ILE A 121 -3.20 30.63 15.65
CA ILE A 121 -4.35 30.72 16.56
C ILE A 121 -5.50 30.00 15.89
N ALA A 122 -5.95 28.90 16.51
CA ALA A 122 -7.10 28.14 16.04
C ALA A 122 -8.23 28.23 17.07
N GLN A 123 -9.49 28.35 16.62
CA GLN A 123 -10.63 28.11 17.50
C GLN A 123 -10.94 26.62 17.52
N VAL A 124 -11.09 26.07 18.72
CA VAL A 124 -11.50 24.68 18.95
C VAL A 124 -12.84 24.71 19.67
N SER A 125 -13.83 24.01 19.10
CA SER A 125 -15.12 23.82 19.76
C SER A 125 -15.06 22.53 20.59
N THR A 126 -15.22 22.65 21.90
CA THR A 126 -15.31 21.54 22.85
C THR A 126 -16.72 21.52 23.47
N GLU A 127 -17.03 20.49 24.27
CA GLU A 127 -18.30 20.41 25.00
C GLU A 127 -18.50 21.58 25.98
N GLU A 128 -17.40 22.20 26.41
CA GLU A 128 -17.35 23.32 27.37
C GLU A 128 -17.46 24.70 26.68
N GLY A 129 -17.50 24.76 25.34
CA GLY A 129 -17.64 25.99 24.56
C GLY A 129 -16.59 26.18 23.48
N LYS A 130 -16.35 27.44 23.09
CA LYS A 130 -15.31 27.79 22.10
C LYS A 130 -14.04 28.22 22.83
N LEU A 131 -12.96 27.49 22.62
CA LEU A 131 -11.64 27.80 23.18
C LEU A 131 -10.71 28.32 22.08
N SER A 132 -9.81 29.23 22.43
CA SER A 132 -8.74 29.69 21.56
C SER A 132 -7.46 28.89 21.83
N LEU A 133 -6.98 28.17 20.83
CA LEU A 133 -5.75 27.39 20.85
C LEU A 133 -4.61 28.23 20.28
N PHE A 134 -3.69 28.66 21.14
CA PHE A 134 -2.44 29.28 20.73
C PHE A 134 -1.38 28.21 20.52
N VAL A 135 -0.81 28.17 19.31
CA VAL A 135 0.22 27.21 18.94
C VAL A 135 1.45 27.96 18.47
N ALA A 136 2.61 27.69 19.07
CA ALA A 136 3.90 28.20 18.60
C ALA A 136 4.81 27.03 18.24
N ILE A 137 5.18 26.90 16.97
CA ILE A 137 5.98 25.78 16.46
C ILE A 137 7.33 26.31 15.94
N ASP A 138 8.45 25.84 16.48
CA ASP A 138 9.73 26.02 15.82
C ASP A 138 9.77 25.19 14.55
N ARG A 139 9.91 25.87 13.41
CA ARG A 139 9.80 25.25 12.08
C ARG A 139 10.92 24.26 11.79
N THR A 140 12.05 24.39 12.48
CA THR A 140 13.24 23.54 12.28
C THR A 140 13.26 22.37 13.25
N SER A 141 13.17 22.61 14.56
CA SER A 141 13.20 21.51 15.56
C SER A 141 11.87 20.77 15.71
N LYS A 142 10.76 21.33 15.22
CA LYS A 142 9.39 20.83 15.41
C LYS A 142 8.91 20.80 16.86
N PHE A 143 9.61 21.47 17.78
CA PHE A 143 9.07 21.74 19.11
C PHE A 143 7.84 22.64 18.99
N ALA A 144 6.74 22.21 19.61
CA ALA A 144 5.49 22.95 19.65
C ALA A 144 5.13 23.29 21.10
N PHE A 145 4.84 24.57 21.34
CA PHE A 145 4.19 25.05 22.55
C PHE A 145 2.71 25.28 22.25
N VAL A 146 1.83 24.79 23.12
CA VAL A 146 0.40 24.87 22.93
C VAL A 146 -0.26 25.37 24.22
N ARG A 147 -1.17 26.34 24.10
CA ARG A 147 -1.97 26.84 25.21
C ARG A 147 -3.42 27.02 24.77
N LEU A 148 -4.33 26.40 25.52
CA LEU A 148 -5.77 26.66 25.43
C LEU A 148 -6.10 27.85 26.34
N VAL A 149 -6.88 28.78 25.82
CA VAL A 149 -7.40 29.94 26.56
C VAL A 149 -8.89 30.03 26.30
N GLU A 150 -9.67 30.31 27.34
CA GLU A 150 -11.11 30.58 27.20
C GLU A 150 -11.33 31.79 26.28
N SER A 151 -12.33 31.72 25.39
CA SER A 151 -12.68 32.88 24.58
C SER A 151 -13.27 33.96 25.47
N ALA A 152 -12.71 35.17 25.40
CA ALA A 152 -13.27 36.36 26.06
C ALA A 152 -14.67 36.71 25.56
#